data_AF-A0AAW1YAJ3-F1
#
_entry.id   AF-A0AAW1YAJ3-F1
#
_cell.length_a   1.000
_cell.length_b   1.000
_cell.length_c   1.000
_cell.angle_alpha   90.00
_cell.angle_beta   90.00
_cell.angle_gamma   90.00
#
_symmetry.space_group_name_H-M   'P 1'
#
loop_
_entity.id
_entity.type
_entity.pdbx_description
1 polymer ?
#
loop_
_entity_poly.entity_id
_entity_poly.type
_entity_poly.pdbx_seq_one_letter_code
_entity_poly.pdbx_strand_id
1 'polypeptide(L)'
;MANRAKLSRIPSMRDRVEDTLRYVAQGKGILQPHDLIDELEKVITDNEARQKLSEGPFGEVLKSAQEAIILPPFVALAVRPRPGVWEFVRVNVNELSVEQLSVSEYLSFKEELVDGKSDDKFVLELDFEPFNANFPRPTRSSSIGNGVQFLNRHLSSIMFRNKECLDPLLDFLRAHTYKGHALMLNDRIQSISKLQSVLVKAEDNLSKLPSETPYSEFEYVLQGLGFERGWGDTAEHVLETMHLLLDILQAPDPSTLETFLGRVPMVFNVVILSPHGFFGQANVLGLPDTGGQVVYILDQVRALENEMLRRIKRQGLNFAPRILIVTRLIPDSKGTTCNQRLERVTGTEHSHILRVPFRSEKGILRKWISRFDVWPYLETFAEDVASEITGELQGHPDFIIGKYSDGNLVASLLAYKMGINSVHHCACVGDNKYPDSDIYWKKKNTVGQYESHSSFTLPGLYRVVHGINVFDPKFNIVSPGADMSIYFPYFEKEKRLTSLHGSIEKLLYDPEQNEEHIGILKDPSKPILFSMARMDRVKNLTGLVESFGKNPKLRELVTLSWWLGTMM
;
A
#
# COMPACT_ATOMS: atom_id res chain seq x y z
N MET A 1 9.96 17.71 75.80
CA MET A 1 9.40 16.98 74.64
C MET A 1 9.60 17.83 73.40
N ALA A 2 10.62 17.52 72.60
CA ALA A 2 10.87 18.15 71.31
C ALA A 2 10.74 17.06 70.24
N ASN A 3 9.72 17.18 69.40
CA ASN A 3 9.39 16.23 68.34
C ASN A 3 10.29 16.54 67.14
N ARG A 4 11.30 15.70 66.91
CA ARG A 4 12.21 15.78 65.75
C ARG A 4 11.41 15.53 64.47
N ALA A 5 11.38 16.51 63.58
CA ALA A 5 10.94 16.30 62.20
C ALA A 5 11.83 15.25 61.54
N LYS A 6 11.24 14.12 61.13
CA LYS A 6 11.91 13.14 60.27
C LYS A 6 12.14 13.80 58.91
N LEU A 7 13.41 14.07 58.59
CA LEU A 7 13.84 14.38 57.22
C LEU A 7 13.43 13.21 56.33
N SER A 8 12.40 13.39 55.50
CA SER A 8 12.08 12.47 54.43
C SER A 8 13.19 12.58 53.37
N ARG A 9 13.83 11.45 53.09
CA ARG A 9 14.87 11.33 52.07
C ARG A 9 14.20 11.59 50.71
N ILE A 10 14.65 12.61 49.98
CA ILE A 10 14.22 12.81 48.59
C ILE A 10 14.78 11.59 47.81
N PRO A 11 13.93 10.75 47.18
CA PRO A 11 14.41 9.60 46.44
C PRO A 11 15.32 10.07 45.31
N SER A 12 16.50 9.47 45.18
CA SER A 12 17.41 9.76 44.08
C SER A 12 16.77 9.39 42.74
N MET A 13 17.27 9.90 41.61
CA MET A 13 16.80 9.46 40.28
C MET A 13 16.88 7.94 40.11
N ARG A 14 17.83 7.29 40.80
CA ARG A 14 18.00 5.85 40.85
C ARG A 14 16.84 5.14 41.56
N ASP A 15 16.50 5.60 42.76
CA ASP A 15 15.36 5.06 43.54
C ASP A 15 14.03 5.28 42.81
N ARG A 16 13.92 6.39 42.06
CA ARG A 16 12.76 6.70 41.23
C ARG A 16 12.62 5.79 40.01
N VAL A 17 13.74 5.39 39.39
CA VAL A 17 13.73 4.41 38.28
C VAL A 17 13.44 3.00 38.80
N GLU A 18 13.94 2.61 39.97
CA GLU A 18 13.56 1.34 40.64
C GLU A 18 12.05 1.28 40.91
N ASP A 19 11.47 2.36 41.46
CA ASP A 19 10.03 2.43 41.71
C ASP A 19 9.20 2.40 40.42
N THR A 20 9.71 2.99 39.32
CA THR A 20 9.05 3.01 38.01
C THR A 20 9.14 1.68 37.26
N LEU A 21 10.11 0.82 37.59
CA LEU A 21 10.28 -0.50 36.99
C LEU A 21 9.54 -1.62 37.75
N ARG A 22 8.53 -1.26 38.55
CA ARG A 22 7.58 -2.21 39.18
C ARG A 22 6.74 -3.03 38.19
N TYR A 23 6.90 -2.83 36.89
CA TYR A 23 6.39 -3.71 35.84
C TYR A 23 6.66 -5.20 36.14
N VAL A 24 7.84 -5.51 36.66
CA VAL A 24 8.26 -6.87 37.02
C VAL A 24 7.39 -7.48 38.13
N ALA A 25 6.79 -6.66 39.01
CA ALA A 25 5.92 -7.13 40.09
C ALA A 25 4.57 -7.66 39.57
N GLN A 26 4.18 -7.33 38.34
CA GLN A 26 2.97 -7.83 37.69
C GLN A 26 3.16 -9.22 37.05
N GLY A 27 4.40 -9.72 37.00
CA GLY A 27 4.74 -11.03 36.43
C GLY A 27 5.27 -10.94 34.99
N LYS A 28 5.32 -12.09 34.30
CA LYS A 28 5.71 -12.16 32.89
C LYS A 28 4.58 -11.62 32.01
N GLY A 29 4.89 -10.81 31.02
CA GLY A 29 3.88 -10.27 30.10
C GLY A 29 4.42 -9.30 29.06
N ILE A 30 3.51 -8.82 28.21
CA ILE A 30 3.75 -7.74 27.24
C ILE A 30 2.94 -6.53 27.70
N LEU A 31 3.56 -5.35 27.69
CA LEU A 31 2.89 -4.08 27.94
C LEU A 31 2.86 -3.24 26.66
N GLN A 32 1.70 -2.66 26.39
CA GLN A 32 1.48 -1.74 25.29
C GLN A 32 1.83 -0.30 25.72
N PRO A 33 1.95 0.66 24.78
CA PRO A 33 2.35 2.03 25.11
C PRO A 33 1.45 2.72 26.14
N HIS A 34 0.15 2.41 26.14
CA HIS A 34 -0.79 2.96 27.11
C HIS A 34 -0.57 2.37 28.51
N ASP A 35 -0.30 1.06 28.62
CA ASP A 35 0.04 0.43 29.90
C ASP A 35 1.32 1.03 30.49
N LEU A 36 2.34 1.27 29.65
CA LEU A 36 3.60 1.90 30.08
C LEU A 36 3.39 3.31 30.63
N ILE A 37 2.52 4.10 29.98
CA ILE A 37 2.21 5.45 30.44
C ILE A 37 1.34 5.39 31.71
N ASP A 38 0.31 4.56 31.74
CA ASP A 38 -0.61 4.44 32.87
C ASP A 38 0.11 3.97 34.14
N GLU A 39 1.04 3.04 34.03
CA GLU A 39 1.86 2.60 35.17
C GLU A 39 2.84 3.69 35.63
N LEU A 40 3.47 4.41 34.71
CA LEU A 40 4.28 5.59 35.06
C LEU A 40 3.44 6.62 35.84
N GLU A 41 2.18 6.81 35.47
CA GLU A 41 1.27 7.71 36.17
C GLU A 41 0.82 7.21 37.54
N LYS A 42 0.67 5.89 37.73
CA LYS A 42 0.28 5.26 39.01
C LYS A 42 1.40 5.26 40.04
N VAL A 43 2.65 5.06 39.59
CA VAL A 43 3.81 4.95 40.49
C VAL A 43 4.13 6.29 41.18
N ILE A 44 3.88 7.42 40.52
CA ILE A 44 4.35 8.71 41.01
C ILE A 44 3.25 9.45 41.78
N THR A 45 3.28 9.35 43.10
CA THR A 45 2.31 9.98 44.03
C THR A 45 2.56 11.48 44.29
N ASP A 46 3.74 12.00 43.92
CA ASP A 46 4.13 13.41 44.09
C ASP A 46 4.12 14.17 42.75
N ASN A 47 3.34 15.26 42.68
CA ASN A 47 3.11 16.02 41.45
C ASN A 47 4.39 16.60 40.83
N GLU A 48 5.35 17.07 41.64
CA GLU A 48 6.57 17.72 41.11
C GLU A 48 7.59 16.69 40.59
N ALA A 49 7.72 15.55 41.29
CA ALA A 49 8.53 14.42 40.83
C ALA A 49 7.93 13.75 39.58
N ARG A 50 6.60 13.67 39.50
CA ARG A 50 5.85 13.15 38.35
C ARG A 50 6.14 13.96 37.12
N GLN A 51 6.09 15.29 37.26
CA GLN A 51 6.36 16.19 36.17
C GLN A 51 7.82 16.06 35.69
N LYS A 52 8.80 16.03 36.60
CA LYS A 52 10.23 15.90 36.24
C LYS A 52 10.60 14.57 35.58
N LEU A 53 9.96 13.46 35.96
CA LEU A 53 10.20 12.14 35.35
C LEU A 53 9.50 12.01 34.00
N SER A 54 8.24 12.45 33.91
CA SER A 54 7.45 12.42 32.68
C SER A 54 8.01 13.37 31.62
N GLU A 55 8.45 14.57 32.01
CA GLU A 55 9.07 15.56 31.10
C GLU A 55 10.59 15.38 30.98
N GLY A 56 11.18 14.45 31.75
CA GLY A 56 12.61 14.15 31.72
C GLY A 56 13.01 13.16 30.62
N PRO A 57 14.33 12.92 30.45
CA PRO A 57 14.85 12.03 29.41
C PRO A 57 14.28 10.60 29.46
N PHE A 58 14.03 10.08 30.67
CA PHE A 58 13.46 8.75 30.86
C PHE A 58 11.99 8.69 30.43
N GLY A 59 11.20 9.73 30.75
CA GLY A 59 9.81 9.85 30.29
C GLY A 59 9.72 9.93 28.77
N GLU A 60 10.65 10.63 28.10
CA GLU A 60 10.71 10.67 26.63
C GLU A 60 11.01 9.30 26.00
N VAL A 61 11.89 8.50 26.62
CA VAL A 61 12.14 7.11 26.18
C VAL A 61 10.88 6.26 26.33
N LEU A 62 10.20 6.32 27.49
CA LEU A 62 8.96 5.56 27.71
C LEU A 62 7.83 5.99 26.77
N LYS A 63 7.67 7.29 26.49
CA LYS A 63 6.70 7.80 25.51
C LYS A 63 6.99 7.36 24.07
N SER A 64 8.25 7.03 23.79
CA SER A 64 8.71 6.56 22.48
C SER A 64 8.71 5.03 22.38
N ALA A 65 8.60 4.32 23.51
CA ALA A 65 8.50 2.86 23.55
C ALA A 65 7.18 2.41 22.92
N GLN A 66 7.26 1.42 22.02
CA GLN A 66 6.12 0.86 21.30
C GLN A 66 5.61 -0.42 21.95
N GLU A 67 6.48 -1.14 22.66
CA GLU A 67 6.12 -2.29 23.48
C GLU A 67 7.21 -2.54 24.52
N ALA A 68 6.84 -3.18 25.63
CA ALA A 68 7.77 -3.72 26.61
C ALA A 68 7.49 -5.20 26.88
N ILE A 69 8.55 -6.00 26.88
CA ILE A 69 8.50 -7.43 27.22
C ILE A 69 9.07 -7.59 28.64
N ILE A 70 8.32 -8.24 29.52
CA ILE A 70 8.70 -8.45 30.92
C ILE A 70 9.01 -9.93 31.12
N LEU A 71 10.28 -10.24 31.40
CA LEU A 71 10.72 -11.55 31.89
C LEU A 71 11.59 -11.31 33.13
N PRO A 72 11.03 -11.42 34.35
CA PRO A 72 11.74 -11.09 35.58
C PRO A 72 13.12 -11.75 35.67
N PRO A 73 14.19 -11.01 36.02
CA PRO A 73 14.24 -9.60 36.46
C PRO A 73 14.39 -8.55 35.34
N PHE A 74 14.23 -8.95 34.08
CA PHE A 74 14.51 -8.11 32.92
C PHE A 74 13.24 -7.48 32.31
N VAL A 75 13.39 -6.25 31.83
CA VAL A 75 12.41 -5.54 31.00
C VAL A 75 13.08 -5.16 29.68
N ALA A 76 12.61 -5.69 28.57
CA ALA A 76 13.10 -5.33 27.24
C ALA A 76 12.13 -4.34 26.57
N LEU A 77 12.64 -3.20 26.12
CA LEU A 77 11.88 -2.12 25.51
C LEU A 77 12.20 -2.04 24.00
N ALA A 78 11.17 -1.96 23.17
CA ALA A 78 11.30 -1.56 21.78
C ALA A 78 11.02 -0.05 21.68
N VAL A 79 12.07 0.75 21.54
CA VAL A 79 12.00 2.20 21.49
C VAL A 79 12.00 2.66 20.03
N ARG A 80 11.09 3.57 19.70
CA ARG A 80 10.98 4.15 18.35
C ARG A 80 11.13 5.68 18.42
N PRO A 81 12.37 6.21 18.42
CA PRO A 81 12.60 7.65 18.54
C PRO A 81 12.00 8.46 17.38
N ARG A 82 11.95 7.86 16.18
CA ARG A 82 11.36 8.47 14.98
C ARG A 82 10.91 7.39 13.99
N PRO A 83 10.02 7.72 13.03
CA PRO A 83 9.59 6.76 12.02
C PRO A 83 10.75 6.14 11.23
N GLY A 84 10.78 4.81 11.21
CA GLY A 84 11.78 3.97 10.56
C GLY A 84 13.04 3.72 11.39
N VAL A 85 13.14 4.21 12.63
CA VAL A 85 14.30 4.02 13.50
C VAL A 85 13.87 3.38 14.80
N TRP A 86 14.54 2.27 15.10
CA TRP A 86 14.27 1.41 16.24
C TRP A 86 15.52 1.20 17.06
N GLU A 87 15.35 1.20 18.38
CA GLU A 87 16.39 0.87 19.35
C GLU A 87 15.80 -0.14 20.34
N PHE A 88 16.50 -1.23 20.57
CA PHE A 88 16.08 -2.27 21.50
C PHE A 88 17.00 -2.25 22.70
N VAL A 89 16.43 -2.16 23.90
CA VAL A 89 17.19 -2.09 25.15
C VAL A 89 16.62 -3.03 26.17
N ARG A 90 17.47 -3.64 26.99
CA ARG A 90 17.11 -4.47 28.12
C ARG A 90 17.56 -3.81 29.41
N VAL A 91 16.66 -3.76 30.39
CA VAL A 91 16.93 -3.22 31.72
C VAL A 91 16.88 -4.36 32.72
N ASN A 92 17.94 -4.55 33.50
CA ASN A 92 17.90 -5.42 34.68
C ASN A 92 17.40 -4.59 35.87
N VAL A 93 16.22 -4.92 36.39
CA VAL A 93 15.57 -4.12 37.44
C VAL A 93 16.29 -4.22 38.78
N ASN A 94 17.02 -5.31 39.04
CA ASN A 94 17.76 -5.50 40.29
C ASN A 94 19.08 -4.70 40.32
N GLU A 95 19.76 -4.63 39.18
CA GLU A 95 21.08 -3.98 39.06
C GLU A 95 20.99 -2.55 38.52
N LEU A 96 19.85 -2.19 37.93
CA LEU A 96 19.63 -0.98 37.13
C LEU A 96 20.66 -0.79 36.01
N SER A 97 21.13 -1.90 35.45
CA SER A 97 21.95 -1.91 34.24
C SER A 97 21.06 -1.86 33.01
N VAL A 98 21.50 -1.11 32.00
CA VAL A 98 20.85 -1.02 30.69
C VAL A 98 21.81 -1.57 29.65
N GLU A 99 21.33 -2.50 28.86
CA GLU A 99 22.06 -3.15 27.78
C GLU A 99 21.34 -2.89 26.46
N GLN A 100 22.09 -2.54 25.42
CA GLN A 100 21.54 -2.47 24.07
C GLN A 100 21.43 -3.89 23.51
N LEU A 101 20.27 -4.21 22.93
CA LEU A 101 20.03 -5.47 22.25
C LEU A 101 20.10 -5.28 20.73
N SER A 102 20.62 -6.29 20.04
CA SER A 102 20.33 -6.49 18.63
C SER A 102 18.86 -6.86 18.43
N VAL A 103 18.39 -6.74 17.19
CA VAL A 103 17.04 -7.16 16.80
C VAL A 103 16.83 -8.65 17.12
N SER A 104 17.79 -9.51 16.77
CA SER A 104 17.70 -10.95 17.02
C SER A 104 17.60 -11.28 18.50
N GLU A 105 18.38 -10.61 19.36
CA GLU A 105 18.32 -10.81 20.81
C GLU A 105 16.97 -10.34 21.39
N TYR A 106 16.45 -9.20 20.91
CA TYR A 106 15.13 -8.71 21.33
C TYR A 106 14.01 -9.68 20.95
N LEU A 107 14.01 -10.17 19.71
CA LEU A 107 13.01 -11.12 19.23
C LEU A 107 13.12 -12.47 19.94
N SER A 108 14.34 -12.95 20.21
CA SER A 108 14.56 -14.14 21.04
C SER A 108 13.99 -13.98 22.45
N PHE A 109 14.10 -12.79 23.03
CA PHE A 109 13.51 -12.48 24.33
C PHE A 109 11.97 -12.49 24.29
N LYS A 110 11.37 -12.07 23.17
CA LYS A 110 9.93 -12.14 22.93
C LYS A 110 9.44 -13.59 22.76
N GLU A 111 10.23 -14.44 22.10
CA GLU A 111 9.95 -15.87 21.98
C GLU A 111 9.98 -16.58 23.34
N GLU A 112 10.94 -16.25 24.22
CA GLU A 112 11.03 -16.84 25.57
C GLU A 112 9.78 -16.59 26.42
N LEU A 113 9.05 -15.50 26.14
CA LEU A 113 7.78 -15.23 26.82
C LEU A 113 6.69 -16.24 26.47
N VAL A 114 6.66 -16.73 25.23
CA VAL A 114 5.60 -17.61 24.72
C VAL A 114 5.98 -19.08 24.92
N ASP A 115 7.15 -19.47 24.45
CA ASP A 115 7.57 -20.88 24.40
C ASP A 115 8.46 -21.28 25.59
N GLY A 116 8.86 -20.32 26.42
CA GLY A 116 9.92 -20.51 27.41
C GLY A 116 11.31 -20.51 26.77
N LYS A 117 12.34 -20.86 27.54
CA LYS A 117 13.71 -20.92 27.01
C LYS A 117 13.81 -22.04 25.98
N SER A 118 14.10 -21.66 24.73
CA SER A 118 14.44 -22.60 23.68
C SER A 118 15.95 -22.85 23.66
N ASP A 119 16.33 -24.12 23.58
CA ASP A 119 17.71 -24.56 23.34
C ASP A 119 18.03 -24.71 21.85
N ASP A 120 17.10 -24.37 20.96
CA ASP A 120 17.31 -24.46 19.52
C ASP A 120 18.31 -23.38 19.05
N LYS A 121 19.49 -23.83 18.63
CA LYS A 121 20.59 -22.99 18.18
C LYS A 121 20.45 -22.56 16.71
N PHE A 122 19.48 -23.10 15.96
CA PHE A 122 19.38 -22.93 14.52
C PHE A 122 18.00 -22.45 14.05
N VAL A 123 17.39 -21.54 14.81
CA VAL A 123 16.17 -20.84 14.38
C VAL A 123 16.43 -20.11 13.06
N LEU A 124 15.54 -20.29 12.08
CA LEU A 124 15.65 -19.61 10.78
C LEU A 124 15.46 -18.10 10.96
N GLU A 125 16.49 -17.33 10.63
CA GLU A 125 16.44 -15.87 10.57
C GLU A 125 16.33 -15.39 9.11
N LEU A 126 15.30 -14.60 8.84
CA LEU A 126 15.12 -13.89 7.59
C LEU A 126 15.70 -12.47 7.72
N ASP A 127 16.79 -12.22 7.00
CA ASP A 127 17.47 -10.94 6.93
C ASP A 127 17.60 -10.48 5.47
N PHE A 128 16.76 -9.52 5.07
CA PHE A 128 16.79 -8.95 3.72
C PHE A 128 17.73 -7.74 3.59
N GLU A 129 18.38 -7.29 4.67
CA GLU A 129 19.23 -6.10 4.63
C GLU A 129 20.45 -6.26 3.70
N PRO A 130 21.20 -7.38 3.75
CA PRO A 130 22.35 -7.60 2.86
C PRO A 130 21.98 -7.63 1.37
N PHE A 131 20.80 -8.17 1.05
CA PHE A 131 20.30 -8.26 -0.33
C PHE A 131 19.96 -6.88 -0.92
N ASN A 132 19.74 -5.89 -0.06
CA ASN A 132 19.36 -4.53 -0.44
C ASN A 132 20.49 -3.51 -0.20
N ALA A 133 21.72 -3.95 0.08
CA ALA A 133 22.84 -3.07 0.44
C ALA A 133 23.29 -2.15 -0.72
N ASN A 134 23.12 -2.62 -1.96
CA ASN A 134 23.50 -1.86 -3.16
C ASN A 134 22.45 -0.82 -3.57
N PHE A 135 21.27 -0.83 -2.95
CA PHE A 135 20.23 0.14 -3.25
C PHE A 135 20.40 1.38 -2.36
N PRO A 136 20.47 2.59 -2.94
CA PRO A 136 20.57 3.82 -2.17
C PRO A 136 19.30 4.03 -1.34
N ARG A 137 19.46 4.51 -0.11
CA ARG A 137 18.32 4.77 0.79
C ARG A 137 18.33 6.19 1.34
N PRO A 138 17.17 6.89 1.35
CA PRO A 138 17.01 8.10 2.14
C PRO A 138 17.08 7.81 3.64
N THR A 139 17.53 8.78 4.43
CA THR A 139 17.65 8.66 5.91
C THR A 139 16.69 9.60 6.67
N ARG A 140 15.96 10.45 5.94
CA ARG A 140 15.01 11.41 6.49
C ARG A 140 13.60 10.83 6.46
N SER A 141 12.90 10.83 7.60
CA SER A 141 11.51 10.32 7.68
C SER A 141 10.55 11.06 6.73
N SER A 142 10.83 12.30 6.34
CA SER A 142 10.06 13.05 5.34
C SER A 142 10.12 12.46 3.93
N SER A 143 11.10 11.60 3.65
CA SER A 143 11.29 10.96 2.34
C SER A 143 10.55 9.63 2.22
N ILE A 144 10.00 9.09 3.31
CA ILE A 144 9.22 7.84 3.31
C ILE A 144 8.03 8.03 2.37
N GLY A 145 7.83 7.06 1.46
CA GLY A 145 6.73 7.10 0.49
C GLY A 145 6.95 8.03 -0.70
N ASN A 146 8.12 8.67 -0.83
CA ASN A 146 8.52 9.49 -1.98
C ASN A 146 9.70 8.86 -2.74
N GLY A 147 9.69 7.53 -2.85
CA GLY A 147 10.82 6.76 -3.35
C GLY A 147 11.21 7.07 -4.80
N VAL A 148 10.24 7.30 -5.70
CA VAL A 148 10.49 7.65 -7.11
C VAL A 148 11.27 8.96 -7.23
N GLN A 149 10.95 9.97 -6.42
CA GLN A 149 11.67 11.25 -6.41
C GLN A 149 13.13 11.07 -5.96
N PHE A 150 13.36 10.18 -4.99
CA PHE A 150 14.71 9.85 -4.56
C PHE A 150 15.48 9.10 -5.64
N LEU A 151 14.84 8.12 -6.28
CA LEU A 151 15.44 7.34 -7.37
C LEU A 151 15.78 8.23 -8.57
N ASN A 152 14.90 9.16 -8.96
CA ASN A 152 15.14 10.12 -10.03
C ASN A 152 16.38 10.99 -9.75
N ARG A 153 16.53 11.47 -8.50
CA ARG A 153 17.74 12.22 -8.08
C ARG A 153 19.00 11.38 -8.10
N HIS A 154 18.90 10.11 -7.72
CA HIS A 154 20.04 9.21 -7.71
C HIS A 154 20.49 8.87 -9.14
N LEU A 155 19.56 8.47 -9.99
CA LEU A 155 19.81 8.15 -11.40
C LEU A 155 20.38 9.36 -12.15
N SER A 156 19.77 10.54 -12.01
CA SER A 156 20.26 11.75 -12.68
C SER A 156 21.69 12.11 -12.24
N SER A 157 22.00 11.93 -10.94
CA SER A 157 23.34 12.19 -10.43
C SER A 157 24.39 11.19 -10.95
N ILE A 158 24.03 9.92 -11.13
CA ILE A 158 24.92 8.91 -11.71
C ILE A 158 25.17 9.21 -13.19
N MET A 159 24.10 9.45 -13.95
CA MET A 159 24.16 9.77 -15.38
C MET A 159 25.02 11.02 -15.65
N PHE A 160 24.97 12.03 -14.75
CA PHE A 160 25.80 13.22 -14.87
C PHE A 160 27.29 12.94 -14.65
N ARG A 161 27.64 12.01 -13.76
CA ARG A 161 29.04 11.71 -13.38
C ARG A 161 29.75 10.79 -14.37
N ASN A 162 29.04 9.85 -14.97
CA ASN A 162 29.62 8.88 -15.88
C ASN A 162 28.77 8.74 -17.16
N LYS A 163 29.33 9.13 -18.30
CA LYS A 163 28.66 9.05 -19.60
C LYS A 163 28.38 7.61 -20.05
N GLU A 164 29.17 6.62 -19.61
CA GLU A 164 28.91 5.20 -19.87
C GLU A 164 27.60 4.73 -19.19
N CYS A 165 27.15 5.42 -18.14
CA CYS A 165 25.87 5.13 -17.50
C CYS A 165 24.64 5.55 -18.33
N LEU A 166 24.84 6.16 -19.51
CA LEU A 166 23.77 6.45 -20.46
C LEU A 166 23.54 5.31 -21.46
N ASP A 167 24.50 4.38 -21.62
CA ASP A 167 24.35 3.26 -22.55
C ASP A 167 23.13 2.36 -22.23
N PRO A 168 22.80 2.07 -20.95
CA PRO A 168 21.56 1.36 -20.63
C PRO A 168 20.29 2.08 -21.08
N LEU A 169 20.28 3.42 -21.11
CA LEU A 169 19.14 4.19 -21.62
C LEU A 169 19.01 4.05 -23.13
N LEU A 170 20.14 4.08 -23.86
CA LEU A 170 20.16 3.84 -25.30
C LEU A 170 19.69 2.42 -25.62
N ASP A 171 20.23 1.42 -24.94
CA ASP A 171 19.86 0.03 -25.13
C ASP A 171 18.38 -0.21 -24.82
N PHE A 172 17.87 0.40 -23.75
CA PHE A 172 16.45 0.39 -23.41
C PHE A 172 15.58 0.95 -24.55
N LEU A 173 15.92 2.12 -25.09
CA LEU A 173 15.15 2.75 -26.16
C LEU A 173 15.24 1.98 -27.50
N ARG A 174 16.35 1.28 -27.77
CA ARG A 174 16.53 0.46 -28.98
C ARG A 174 15.85 -0.89 -28.91
N ALA A 175 15.86 -1.52 -27.73
CA ALA A 175 15.21 -2.81 -27.51
C ALA A 175 13.69 -2.69 -27.40
N HIS A 176 13.15 -1.47 -27.30
CA HIS A 176 11.74 -1.23 -27.05
C HIS A 176 10.89 -1.59 -28.27
N THR A 177 10.06 -2.63 -28.12
CA THR A 177 9.16 -3.10 -29.17
C THR A 177 7.79 -3.41 -28.59
N TYR A 178 6.75 -3.26 -29.41
CA TYR A 178 5.40 -3.68 -29.04
C TYR A 178 4.69 -4.35 -30.22
N LYS A 179 4.18 -5.57 -30.00
CA LYS A 179 3.56 -6.40 -31.05
C LYS A 179 4.40 -6.49 -32.33
N GLY A 180 5.71 -6.68 -32.19
CA GLY A 180 6.66 -6.77 -33.30
C GLY A 180 7.00 -5.45 -34.01
N HIS A 181 6.43 -4.32 -33.57
CA HIS A 181 6.78 -3.00 -34.08
C HIS A 181 7.88 -2.39 -33.22
N ALA A 182 8.97 -1.95 -33.85
CA ALA A 182 10.00 -1.19 -33.17
C ALA A 182 9.46 0.19 -32.77
N LEU A 183 9.80 0.63 -31.56
CA LEU A 183 9.42 1.93 -31.02
C LEU A 183 10.68 2.71 -30.64
N MET A 184 10.57 4.03 -30.58
CA MET A 184 11.64 4.95 -30.20
C MET A 184 12.84 4.94 -31.17
N LEU A 185 13.79 4.02 -31.01
CA LEU A 185 15.05 3.99 -31.77
C LEU A 185 15.21 2.67 -32.53
N ASN A 186 15.75 2.73 -33.75
CA ASN A 186 16.15 1.54 -34.51
C ASN A 186 17.66 1.30 -34.51
N ASP A 187 18.11 0.25 -35.20
CA ASP A 187 19.51 -0.21 -35.22
C ASP A 187 20.50 0.72 -35.92
N ARG A 188 20.05 1.82 -36.53
CA ARG A 188 20.94 2.86 -37.11
C ARG A 188 21.70 3.64 -36.03
N ILE A 189 21.21 3.61 -34.79
CA ILE A 189 21.79 4.36 -33.67
C ILE A 189 22.43 3.35 -32.70
N GLN A 190 23.76 3.24 -32.71
CA GLN A 190 24.50 2.24 -31.93
C GLN A 190 25.35 2.81 -30.80
N SER A 191 25.40 4.14 -30.66
CA SER A 191 26.15 4.81 -29.60
C SER A 191 25.51 6.13 -29.20
N ILE A 192 25.81 6.59 -27.97
CA ILE A 192 25.33 7.87 -27.46
C ILE A 192 25.79 9.04 -28.34
N SER A 193 27.04 9.01 -28.83
CA SER A 193 27.55 10.05 -29.73
C SER A 193 26.74 10.12 -31.04
N LYS A 194 26.37 8.95 -31.60
CA LYS A 194 25.52 8.89 -32.78
C LYS A 194 24.13 9.44 -32.46
N LEU A 195 23.52 9.02 -31.35
CA LEU A 195 22.20 9.48 -30.90
C LEU A 195 22.16 11.01 -30.78
N GLN A 196 23.12 11.61 -30.09
CA GLN A 196 23.23 13.07 -29.97
C GLN A 196 23.30 13.75 -31.35
N SER A 197 24.13 13.23 -32.25
CA SER A 197 24.30 13.80 -33.59
C SER A 197 23.03 13.73 -34.46
N VAL A 198 22.20 12.70 -34.29
CA VAL A 198 20.96 12.55 -35.07
C VAL A 198 19.79 13.27 -34.43
N LEU A 199 19.76 13.42 -33.10
CA LEU A 199 18.76 14.25 -32.41
C LEU A 199 18.82 15.71 -32.86
N VAL A 200 20.01 16.30 -32.92
CA VAL A 200 20.20 17.68 -33.41
C VAL A 200 19.74 17.83 -34.87
N LYS A 201 19.99 16.82 -35.73
CA LYS A 201 19.50 16.82 -37.11
C LYS A 201 17.98 16.69 -37.21
N ALA A 202 17.38 15.89 -36.34
CA ALA A 202 15.93 15.75 -36.28
C ALA A 202 15.29 17.08 -35.83
N GLU A 203 15.85 17.72 -34.81
CA GLU A 203 15.44 19.04 -34.34
C GLU A 203 15.52 20.11 -35.45
N ASP A 204 16.63 20.19 -36.19
CA ASP A 204 16.80 21.11 -37.32
C ASP A 204 15.79 20.89 -38.46
N ASN A 205 15.29 19.66 -38.62
CA ASN A 205 14.29 19.33 -39.64
C ASN A 205 12.88 19.64 -39.14
N LEU A 206 12.55 19.28 -37.91
CA LEU A 206 11.23 19.42 -37.33
C LEU A 206 10.91 20.88 -36.98
N SER A 207 11.90 21.68 -36.56
CA SER A 207 11.73 23.11 -36.23
C SER A 207 11.29 23.98 -37.43
N LYS A 208 11.41 23.46 -38.65
CA LYS A 208 10.95 24.12 -39.88
C LYS A 208 9.49 23.81 -40.23
N LEU A 209 8.89 22.82 -39.57
CA LEU A 209 7.52 22.41 -39.80
C LEU A 209 6.56 23.18 -38.87
N PRO A 210 5.30 23.39 -39.28
CA PRO A 210 4.26 23.83 -38.37
C PRO A 210 4.09 22.89 -37.15
N SER A 211 3.79 23.43 -35.97
CA SER A 211 3.64 22.67 -34.72
C SER A 211 2.66 21.49 -34.82
N GLU A 212 1.54 21.71 -35.51
CA GLU A 212 0.43 20.74 -35.66
C GLU A 212 0.65 19.74 -36.80
N THR A 213 1.80 19.77 -37.49
CA THR A 213 2.08 18.81 -38.56
C THR A 213 2.05 17.39 -37.99
N PRO A 214 1.25 16.47 -38.56
CA PRO A 214 1.11 15.11 -38.03
C PRO A 214 2.36 14.27 -38.31
N TYR A 215 2.67 13.33 -37.40
CA TYR A 215 3.85 12.45 -37.50
C TYR A 215 3.99 11.75 -38.86
N SER A 216 2.87 11.35 -39.47
CA SER A 216 2.85 10.67 -40.77
C SER A 216 3.50 11.47 -41.92
N GLU A 217 3.55 12.80 -41.84
CA GLU A 217 4.14 13.64 -42.90
C GLU A 217 5.68 13.64 -42.89
N PHE A 218 6.30 13.39 -41.72
CA PHE A 218 7.76 13.39 -41.57
C PHE A 218 8.33 12.07 -41.06
N GLU A 219 7.49 11.03 -40.93
CA GLU A 219 7.85 9.68 -40.48
C GLU A 219 9.05 9.10 -41.25
N TYR A 220 9.01 9.13 -42.59
CA TYR A 220 10.09 8.56 -43.41
C TYR A 220 11.44 9.25 -43.17
N VAL A 221 11.43 10.57 -42.94
CA VAL A 221 12.64 11.34 -42.65
C VAL A 221 13.21 10.93 -41.30
N LEU A 222 12.36 10.82 -40.26
CA LEU A 222 12.76 10.39 -38.92
C LEU A 222 13.27 8.95 -38.89
N GLN A 223 12.59 8.02 -39.56
CA GLN A 223 13.04 6.63 -39.67
C GLN A 223 14.41 6.52 -40.35
N GLY A 224 14.65 7.34 -41.38
CA GLY A 224 15.96 7.45 -42.04
C GLY A 224 17.08 7.91 -41.10
N LEU A 225 16.76 8.75 -40.11
CA LEU A 225 17.67 9.21 -39.05
C LEU A 225 17.83 8.21 -37.90
N GLY A 226 16.93 7.22 -37.81
CA GLY A 226 16.97 6.17 -36.80
C GLY A 226 15.86 6.25 -35.74
N PHE A 227 14.88 7.14 -35.92
CA PHE A 227 13.76 7.34 -35.00
C PHE A 227 12.50 6.66 -35.52
N GLU A 228 12.00 5.69 -34.75
CA GLU A 228 10.71 5.03 -35.00
C GLU A 228 9.57 5.80 -34.34
N ARG A 229 8.34 5.27 -34.40
CA ARG A 229 7.17 5.87 -33.73
C ARG A 229 7.30 5.87 -32.20
N GLY A 230 6.55 6.74 -31.53
CA GLY A 230 6.48 6.80 -30.06
C GLY A 230 7.01 8.09 -29.43
N TRP A 231 7.44 9.06 -30.23
CA TRP A 231 7.96 10.37 -29.75
C TRP A 231 6.87 11.45 -29.59
N GLY A 232 5.77 11.32 -30.33
CA GLY A 232 4.71 12.32 -30.41
C GLY A 232 3.79 12.07 -31.60
N ASP A 233 2.55 12.58 -31.55
CA ASP A 233 1.60 12.58 -32.67
C ASP A 233 1.78 13.77 -33.61
N THR A 234 2.31 14.89 -33.14
CA THR A 234 2.60 16.11 -33.92
C THR A 234 4.08 16.49 -33.87
N ALA A 235 4.52 17.37 -34.79
CA ALA A 235 5.89 17.89 -34.81
C ALA A 235 6.30 18.54 -33.48
N GLU A 236 5.39 19.31 -32.85
CA GLU A 236 5.61 19.90 -31.53
C GLU A 236 5.86 18.85 -30.44
N HIS A 237 4.99 17.84 -30.34
CA HIS A 237 5.15 16.81 -29.30
C HIS A 237 6.41 15.96 -29.50
N VAL A 238 6.78 15.68 -30.75
CA VAL A 238 8.04 14.99 -31.07
C VAL A 238 9.23 15.83 -30.63
N LEU A 239 9.23 17.13 -30.96
CA LEU A 239 10.28 18.06 -30.55
C LEU A 239 10.40 18.14 -29.02
N GLU A 240 9.29 18.30 -28.30
CA GLU A 240 9.30 18.32 -26.83
C GLU A 240 9.98 17.07 -26.25
N THR A 241 9.62 15.88 -26.75
CA THR A 241 10.19 14.63 -26.25
C THR A 241 11.67 14.47 -26.62
N MET A 242 12.07 14.92 -27.81
CA MET A 242 13.48 14.93 -28.23
C MET A 242 14.32 15.93 -27.42
N HIS A 243 13.78 17.09 -27.08
CA HIS A 243 14.43 18.08 -26.22
C HIS A 243 14.68 17.53 -24.82
N LEU A 244 13.70 16.84 -24.22
CA LEU A 244 13.91 16.17 -22.93
C LEU A 244 15.08 15.18 -22.99
N LEU A 245 15.21 14.41 -24.08
CA LEU A 245 16.31 13.47 -24.24
C LEU A 245 17.65 14.20 -24.46
N LEU A 246 17.68 15.26 -25.27
CA LEU A 246 18.87 16.10 -25.44
C LEU A 246 19.35 16.68 -24.11
N ASP A 247 18.42 17.20 -23.30
CA ASP A 247 18.70 17.73 -21.97
C ASP A 247 19.27 16.63 -21.04
N ILE A 248 18.70 15.42 -21.06
CA ILE A 248 19.25 14.27 -20.31
C ILE A 248 20.66 13.90 -20.77
N LEU A 249 20.94 13.95 -22.08
CA LEU A 249 22.25 13.61 -22.62
C LEU A 249 23.31 14.71 -22.37
N GLN A 250 22.88 15.95 -22.16
CA GLN A 250 23.76 17.09 -21.89
C GLN A 250 23.98 17.33 -20.38
N ALA A 251 22.89 17.42 -19.62
CA ALA A 251 22.89 17.72 -18.20
C ALA A 251 21.65 17.10 -17.50
N PRO A 252 21.69 15.80 -17.16
CA PRO A 252 20.52 15.12 -16.59
C PRO A 252 20.10 15.71 -15.24
N ASP A 253 18.83 16.07 -15.13
CA ASP A 253 18.18 16.45 -13.88
C ASP A 253 16.99 15.53 -13.56
N PRO A 254 16.54 15.47 -12.29
CA PRO A 254 15.51 14.52 -11.86
C PRO A 254 14.16 14.74 -12.56
N SER A 255 13.78 15.99 -12.82
CA SER A 255 12.46 16.35 -13.34
C SER A 255 12.34 16.04 -14.84
N THR A 256 13.41 16.31 -15.60
CA THR A 256 13.49 15.97 -17.02
C THR A 256 13.53 14.45 -17.20
N LEU A 257 14.32 13.73 -16.39
CA LEU A 257 14.37 12.27 -16.43
C LEU A 257 13.00 11.63 -16.14
N GLU A 258 12.30 12.10 -15.10
CA GLU A 258 10.95 11.64 -14.75
C GLU A 258 9.96 11.89 -15.89
N THR A 259 9.99 13.09 -16.46
CA THR A 259 9.09 13.50 -17.55
C THR A 259 9.35 12.68 -18.80
N PHE A 260 10.62 12.47 -19.16
CA PHE A 260 11.00 11.67 -20.33
C PHE A 260 10.57 10.20 -20.16
N LEU A 261 10.99 9.55 -19.07
CA LEU A 261 10.64 8.14 -18.83
C LEU A 261 9.12 7.95 -18.68
N GLY A 262 8.42 8.92 -18.12
CA GLY A 262 6.95 8.92 -18.05
C GLY A 262 6.25 9.11 -19.40
N ARG A 263 6.93 9.67 -20.41
CA ARG A 263 6.42 9.85 -21.77
C ARG A 263 6.69 8.65 -22.66
N VAL A 264 7.75 7.87 -22.41
CA VAL A 264 8.06 6.66 -23.20
C VAL A 264 6.86 5.71 -23.18
N PRO A 265 6.33 5.29 -24.35
CA PRO A 265 5.12 4.47 -24.42
C PRO A 265 5.44 3.02 -24.04
N MET A 266 5.33 2.68 -22.76
CA MET A 266 5.68 1.35 -22.23
C MET A 266 4.48 0.46 -21.88
N VAL A 267 3.37 1.06 -21.44
CA VAL A 267 2.29 0.33 -20.77
C VAL A 267 1.07 0.25 -21.70
N PHE A 268 0.83 -0.93 -22.28
CA PHE A 268 -0.31 -1.21 -23.16
C PHE A 268 -1.19 -2.33 -22.63
N ASN A 269 -0.59 -3.38 -22.07
CA ASN A 269 -1.22 -4.54 -21.47
C ASN A 269 -1.01 -4.55 -19.96
N VAL A 270 -2.08 -4.38 -19.18
CA VAL A 270 -2.03 -4.35 -17.71
C VAL A 270 -2.81 -5.51 -17.13
N VAL A 271 -2.23 -6.20 -16.15
CA VAL A 271 -2.90 -7.26 -15.39
C VAL A 271 -2.99 -6.86 -13.93
N ILE A 272 -4.18 -6.97 -13.33
CA ILE A 272 -4.43 -6.69 -11.92
C ILE A 272 -4.93 -7.96 -11.24
N LEU A 273 -4.26 -8.43 -10.19
CA LEU A 273 -4.58 -9.68 -9.50
C LEU A 273 -5.37 -9.39 -8.23
N SER A 274 -6.60 -9.91 -8.13
CA SER A 274 -7.45 -9.85 -6.94
C SER A 274 -8.22 -11.17 -6.76
N PRO A 275 -7.56 -12.25 -6.31
CA PRO A 275 -8.14 -13.61 -6.33
C PRO A 275 -9.33 -13.82 -5.39
N HIS A 276 -9.24 -13.40 -4.13
CA HIS A 276 -10.30 -13.63 -3.13
C HIS A 276 -11.56 -12.77 -3.33
N GLY A 277 -12.62 -13.15 -2.61
CA GLY A 277 -13.89 -12.43 -2.59
C GLY A 277 -14.78 -12.73 -3.80
N PHE A 278 -15.96 -12.10 -3.83
CA PHE A 278 -16.86 -12.10 -4.97
C PHE A 278 -16.57 -10.87 -5.82
N PHE A 279 -15.67 -10.99 -6.79
CA PHE A 279 -15.34 -9.85 -7.66
C PHE A 279 -16.35 -9.73 -8.80
N GLY A 280 -17.09 -8.63 -8.84
CA GLY A 280 -18.10 -8.33 -9.86
C GLY A 280 -18.58 -6.87 -9.75
N GLN A 281 -19.46 -6.47 -10.67
CA GLN A 281 -19.91 -5.08 -10.78
C GLN A 281 -21.29 -4.81 -10.19
N ALA A 282 -22.05 -5.84 -9.82
CA ALA A 282 -23.37 -5.73 -9.22
C ALA A 282 -23.62 -6.91 -8.27
N ASN A 283 -24.45 -6.70 -7.24
CA ASN A 283 -24.88 -7.73 -6.28
C ASN A 283 -23.74 -8.42 -5.49
N VAL A 284 -22.54 -7.83 -5.44
CA VAL A 284 -21.38 -8.41 -4.74
C VAL A 284 -20.96 -7.66 -3.49
N LEU A 285 -21.23 -6.35 -3.43
CA LEU A 285 -20.80 -5.49 -2.32
C LEU A 285 -21.51 -5.90 -1.02
N GLY A 286 -20.72 -6.10 0.05
CA GLY A 286 -21.22 -6.60 1.33
C GLY A 286 -21.14 -8.13 1.49
N LEU A 287 -20.90 -8.89 0.42
CA LEU A 287 -20.61 -10.33 0.53
C LEU A 287 -19.28 -10.58 1.27
N PRO A 288 -19.08 -11.78 1.84
CA PRO A 288 -17.83 -12.14 2.51
C PRO A 288 -16.60 -11.81 1.66
N ASP A 289 -15.60 -11.21 2.31
CA ASP A 289 -14.34 -10.74 1.70
C ASP A 289 -14.48 -9.70 0.57
N THR A 290 -15.68 -9.16 0.36
CA THR A 290 -15.98 -8.27 -0.77
C THR A 290 -16.33 -6.87 -0.27
N GLY A 291 -15.61 -5.84 -0.72
CA GLY A 291 -15.81 -4.47 -0.23
C GLY A 291 -14.95 -3.46 -0.98
N GLY A 292 -14.36 -2.50 -0.26
CA GLY A 292 -13.64 -1.36 -0.85
C GLY A 292 -12.52 -1.71 -1.83
N GLN A 293 -11.92 -2.91 -1.76
CA GLN A 293 -10.95 -3.37 -2.76
C GLN A 293 -11.56 -3.50 -4.16
N VAL A 294 -12.79 -4.01 -4.26
CA VAL A 294 -13.50 -4.14 -5.56
C VAL A 294 -13.79 -2.76 -6.13
N VAL A 295 -14.33 -1.85 -5.30
CA VAL A 295 -14.61 -0.46 -5.69
C VAL A 295 -13.33 0.24 -6.15
N TYR A 296 -12.26 0.14 -5.36
CA TYR A 296 -10.96 0.70 -5.70
C TYR A 296 -10.48 0.24 -7.08
N ILE A 297 -10.53 -1.06 -7.35
CA ILE A 297 -10.01 -1.63 -8.60
C ILE A 297 -10.88 -1.21 -9.78
N LEU A 298 -12.21 -1.22 -9.64
CA LEU A 298 -13.12 -0.79 -10.70
C LEU A 298 -12.93 0.69 -11.06
N ASP A 299 -12.76 1.57 -10.07
CA ASP A 299 -12.48 2.99 -10.33
C ASP A 299 -11.08 3.19 -10.90
N GLN A 300 -10.09 2.42 -10.39
CA GLN A 300 -8.72 2.45 -10.88
C GLN A 300 -8.65 2.12 -12.37
N VAL A 301 -9.31 1.05 -12.83
CA VAL A 301 -9.20 0.64 -14.24
C VAL A 301 -9.85 1.64 -15.20
N ARG A 302 -10.95 2.30 -14.80
CA ARG A 302 -11.56 3.37 -15.61
C ARG A 302 -10.61 4.55 -15.78
N ALA A 303 -10.00 5.01 -14.69
CA ALA A 303 -9.03 6.09 -14.73
C ALA A 303 -7.76 5.70 -15.52
N LEU A 304 -7.28 4.46 -15.32
CA LEU A 304 -6.08 3.95 -15.96
C LEU A 304 -6.27 3.76 -17.47
N GLU A 305 -7.41 3.22 -17.93
CA GLU A 305 -7.71 3.07 -19.35
C GLU A 305 -7.73 4.42 -20.06
N ASN A 306 -8.40 5.43 -19.49
CA ASN A 306 -8.45 6.78 -20.04
C ASN A 306 -7.05 7.40 -20.17
N GLU A 307 -6.21 7.23 -19.14
CA GLU A 307 -4.84 7.74 -19.15
C GLU A 307 -3.95 6.99 -20.15
N MET A 308 -4.10 5.67 -20.27
CA MET A 308 -3.38 4.85 -21.26
C MET A 308 -3.77 5.28 -22.68
N LEU A 309 -5.06 5.39 -23.00
CA LEU A 309 -5.54 5.86 -24.30
C LEU A 309 -4.98 7.24 -24.65
N ARG A 310 -5.02 8.17 -23.69
CA ARG A 310 -4.49 9.53 -23.86
C ARG A 310 -2.99 9.52 -24.15
N ARG A 311 -2.20 8.73 -23.41
CA ARG A 311 -0.74 8.61 -23.62
C ARG A 311 -0.40 7.96 -24.96
N ILE A 312 -1.04 6.85 -25.29
CA ILE A 312 -0.84 6.14 -26.56
C ILE A 312 -1.10 7.09 -27.73
N LYS A 313 -2.24 7.80 -27.70
CA LYS A 313 -2.59 8.78 -28.73
C LYS A 313 -1.56 9.90 -28.82
N ARG A 314 -1.19 10.51 -27.70
CA ARG A 314 -0.22 11.63 -27.66
C ARG A 314 1.16 11.22 -28.20
N GLN A 315 1.54 9.94 -28.12
CA GLN A 315 2.79 9.44 -28.69
C GLN A 315 2.69 9.01 -30.17
N GLY A 316 1.59 9.33 -30.85
CA GLY A 316 1.40 9.01 -32.27
C GLY A 316 1.16 7.52 -32.53
N LEU A 317 0.69 6.79 -31.53
CA LEU A 317 0.42 5.36 -31.60
C LEU A 317 -1.09 5.09 -31.67
N ASN A 318 -1.45 4.01 -32.36
CA ASN A 318 -2.85 3.58 -32.55
C ASN A 318 -3.12 2.20 -31.93
N PHE A 319 -2.34 1.82 -30.91
CA PHE A 319 -2.53 0.54 -30.23
C PHE A 319 -3.74 0.60 -29.30
N ALA A 320 -4.59 -0.42 -29.36
CA ALA A 320 -5.62 -0.61 -28.35
C ALA A 320 -4.94 -1.13 -27.06
N PRO A 321 -5.11 -0.45 -25.91
CA PRO A 321 -4.67 -1.00 -24.63
C PRO A 321 -5.53 -2.21 -24.25
N ARG A 322 -5.11 -2.95 -23.23
CA ARG A 322 -5.89 -4.04 -22.65
C ARG A 322 -5.62 -4.10 -21.16
N ILE A 323 -6.68 -4.08 -20.35
CA ILE A 323 -6.58 -4.21 -18.89
C ILE A 323 -7.37 -5.45 -18.47
N LEU A 324 -6.71 -6.39 -17.79
CA LEU A 324 -7.32 -7.60 -17.26
C LEU A 324 -7.32 -7.57 -15.73
N ILE A 325 -8.50 -7.52 -15.11
CA ILE A 325 -8.67 -7.78 -13.69
C ILE A 325 -8.84 -9.29 -13.51
N VAL A 326 -7.80 -9.96 -13.03
CA VAL A 326 -7.83 -11.40 -12.83
C VAL A 326 -8.27 -11.74 -11.41
N THR A 327 -9.28 -12.58 -11.32
CA THR A 327 -9.90 -13.00 -10.07
C THR A 327 -10.36 -14.46 -10.17
N ARG A 328 -10.87 -15.01 -9.07
CA ARG A 328 -11.34 -16.39 -9.03
C ARG A 328 -12.69 -16.54 -9.74
N LEU A 329 -12.82 -17.58 -10.56
CA LEU A 329 -14.12 -18.06 -11.06
C LEU A 329 -14.80 -18.89 -9.97
N ILE A 330 -16.01 -18.49 -9.59
CA ILE A 330 -16.85 -19.15 -8.60
C ILE A 330 -18.10 -19.69 -9.31
N PRO A 331 -18.15 -20.98 -9.67
CA PRO A 331 -19.32 -21.57 -10.33
C PRO A 331 -20.62 -21.39 -9.56
N ASP A 332 -20.57 -21.56 -8.23
CA ASP A 332 -21.74 -21.43 -7.36
C ASP A 332 -21.87 -19.97 -6.89
N SER A 333 -22.14 -19.06 -7.83
CA SER A 333 -21.98 -17.59 -7.68
C SER A 333 -23.11 -16.86 -6.95
N LYS A 334 -24.14 -17.57 -6.46
CA LYS A 334 -25.30 -17.01 -5.72
C LYS A 334 -25.98 -15.82 -6.41
N GLY A 335 -26.19 -15.88 -7.72
CA GLY A 335 -26.88 -14.83 -8.49
C GLY A 335 -25.99 -13.68 -8.96
N THR A 336 -24.67 -13.77 -8.74
CA THR A 336 -23.68 -12.82 -9.25
C THR A 336 -23.08 -13.30 -10.59
N THR A 337 -22.34 -12.43 -11.27
CA THR A 337 -21.59 -12.75 -12.50
C THR A 337 -20.25 -13.47 -12.23
N CYS A 338 -19.96 -13.85 -10.98
CA CYS A 338 -18.68 -14.47 -10.62
C CYS A 338 -18.42 -15.85 -11.27
N ASN A 339 -19.42 -16.44 -11.93
CA ASN A 339 -19.30 -17.67 -12.73
C ASN A 339 -18.96 -17.40 -14.22
N GLN A 340 -18.97 -16.15 -14.66
CA GLN A 340 -18.65 -15.77 -16.04
C GLN A 340 -17.14 -15.56 -16.21
N ARG A 341 -16.52 -16.32 -17.11
CA ARG A 341 -15.08 -16.26 -17.36
C ARG A 341 -14.60 -14.86 -17.75
N LEU A 342 -15.32 -14.16 -18.60
CA LEU A 342 -14.94 -12.83 -19.07
C LEU A 342 -16.12 -11.86 -18.97
N GLU A 343 -15.89 -10.71 -18.35
CA GLU A 343 -16.90 -9.66 -18.16
C GLU A 343 -16.28 -8.29 -18.44
N ARG A 344 -16.88 -7.49 -19.33
CA ARG A 344 -16.39 -6.13 -19.61
C ARG A 344 -16.72 -5.19 -18.45
N VAL A 345 -15.77 -4.34 -18.06
CA VAL A 345 -16.00 -3.32 -17.03
C VAL A 345 -16.87 -2.19 -17.60
N THR A 346 -17.93 -1.81 -16.90
CA THR A 346 -18.85 -0.73 -17.25
C THR A 346 -18.11 0.61 -17.25
N GLY A 347 -18.31 1.40 -18.31
CA GLY A 347 -17.62 2.67 -18.52
C GLY A 347 -16.24 2.53 -19.15
N THR A 348 -15.91 1.35 -19.69
CA THR A 348 -14.63 1.07 -20.36
C THR A 348 -14.82 0.33 -21.68
N GLU A 349 -13.87 0.47 -22.59
CA GLU A 349 -13.85 -0.24 -23.88
C GLU A 349 -12.88 -1.43 -23.87
N HIS A 350 -11.78 -1.32 -23.14
CA HIS A 350 -10.65 -2.25 -23.20
C HIS A 350 -10.37 -2.99 -21.89
N SER A 351 -11.15 -2.72 -20.83
CA SER A 351 -10.97 -3.31 -19.50
C SER A 351 -11.95 -4.46 -19.24
N HIS A 352 -11.43 -5.61 -18.82
CA HIS A 352 -12.20 -6.84 -18.62
C HIS A 352 -11.83 -7.53 -17.31
N ILE A 353 -12.81 -8.13 -16.65
CA ILE A 353 -12.62 -9.06 -15.55
C ILE A 353 -12.44 -10.45 -16.14
N LEU A 354 -11.28 -11.08 -15.89
CA LEU A 354 -10.95 -12.44 -16.28
C LEU A 354 -11.02 -13.34 -15.04
N ARG A 355 -11.87 -14.37 -15.08
CA ARG A 355 -12.08 -15.29 -13.97
C ARG A 355 -11.49 -16.65 -14.28
N VAL A 356 -10.57 -17.09 -13.44
CA VAL A 356 -9.90 -18.39 -13.55
C VAL A 356 -10.31 -19.27 -12.36
N PRO A 357 -10.71 -20.53 -12.55
CA PRO A 357 -11.15 -21.38 -11.44
C PRO A 357 -9.98 -21.80 -10.56
N PHE A 358 -10.21 -21.96 -9.26
CA PHE A 358 -9.31 -22.74 -8.41
C PHE A 358 -9.47 -24.22 -8.71
N ARG A 359 -8.35 -24.95 -8.69
CA ARG A 359 -8.30 -26.39 -8.97
C ARG A 359 -7.52 -27.12 -7.88
N SER A 360 -7.87 -28.38 -7.72
CA SER A 360 -7.13 -29.38 -6.93
C SER A 360 -7.06 -30.67 -7.74
N GLU A 361 -6.40 -31.70 -7.21
CA GLU A 361 -6.41 -33.05 -7.80
C GLU A 361 -7.83 -33.60 -8.05
N LYS A 362 -8.83 -33.13 -7.28
CA LYS A 362 -10.24 -33.54 -7.40
C LYS A 362 -11.04 -32.70 -8.43
N GLY A 363 -10.38 -31.78 -9.14
CA GLY A 363 -10.99 -30.89 -10.12
C GLY A 363 -11.26 -29.48 -9.61
N ILE A 364 -12.18 -28.76 -10.30
CA ILE A 364 -12.50 -27.36 -10.03
C ILE A 364 -13.24 -27.19 -8.71
N LEU A 365 -12.77 -26.26 -7.89
CA LEU A 365 -13.42 -25.92 -6.64
C LEU A 365 -14.56 -24.91 -6.83
N ARG A 366 -15.78 -25.40 -6.61
CA ARG A 366 -17.02 -24.68 -6.98
C ARG A 366 -17.50 -23.63 -5.98
N LYS A 367 -17.31 -23.90 -4.69
CA LYS A 367 -17.81 -23.06 -3.58
C LYS A 367 -16.85 -21.92 -3.28
N TRP A 368 -17.39 -20.81 -2.80
CA TRP A 368 -16.59 -19.73 -2.21
C TRP A 368 -15.72 -20.26 -1.05
N ILE A 369 -14.54 -19.65 -0.89
CA ILE A 369 -13.61 -19.89 0.22
C ILE A 369 -13.22 -18.54 0.81
N SER A 370 -13.00 -18.49 2.13
CA SER A 370 -12.47 -17.30 2.77
C SER A 370 -11.05 -16.99 2.29
N ARG A 371 -10.71 -15.70 2.20
CA ARG A 371 -9.35 -15.20 1.95
C ARG A 371 -8.29 -15.78 2.88
N PHE A 372 -8.66 -16.31 4.04
CA PHE A 372 -7.74 -16.98 4.97
C PHE A 372 -7.38 -18.41 4.57
N ASP A 373 -8.17 -19.05 3.69
CA ASP A 373 -8.02 -20.46 3.32
C ASP A 373 -7.68 -20.65 1.82
N VAL A 374 -7.34 -19.56 1.10
CA VAL A 374 -7.02 -19.61 -0.34
C VAL A 374 -5.62 -20.14 -0.65
N TRP A 375 -4.71 -20.14 0.33
CA TRP A 375 -3.28 -20.38 0.15
C TRP A 375 -2.91 -21.65 -0.62
N PRO A 376 -3.52 -22.82 -0.36
CA PRO A 376 -3.17 -24.06 -1.05
C PRO A 376 -3.44 -24.05 -2.56
N TYR A 377 -4.21 -23.08 -3.06
CA TYR A 377 -4.64 -23.02 -4.45
C TYR A 377 -3.88 -21.99 -5.28
N LEU A 378 -3.10 -21.10 -4.65
CA LEU A 378 -2.56 -19.92 -5.32
C LEU A 378 -1.45 -20.23 -6.34
N GLU A 379 -0.66 -21.28 -6.11
CA GLU A 379 0.40 -21.68 -7.04
C GLU A 379 -0.18 -22.23 -8.34
N THR A 380 -1.03 -23.26 -8.26
CA THR A 380 -1.77 -23.77 -9.43
C THR A 380 -2.61 -22.68 -10.11
N PHE A 381 -3.23 -21.79 -9.33
CA PHE A 381 -3.95 -20.66 -9.88
C PHE A 381 -3.03 -19.72 -10.68
N ALA A 382 -1.82 -19.43 -10.20
CA ALA A 382 -0.85 -18.61 -10.94
C ALA A 382 -0.45 -19.27 -12.27
N GLU A 383 -0.31 -20.61 -12.31
CA GLU A 383 -0.03 -21.34 -13.54
C GLU A 383 -1.18 -21.28 -14.56
N ASP A 384 -2.41 -21.52 -14.10
CA ASP A 384 -3.61 -21.43 -14.93
C ASP A 384 -3.80 -19.99 -15.45
N VAL A 385 -3.63 -19.00 -14.57
CA VAL A 385 -3.72 -17.57 -14.90
C VAL A 385 -2.68 -17.17 -15.94
N ALA A 386 -1.44 -17.66 -15.85
CA ALA A 386 -0.40 -17.35 -16.82
C ALA A 386 -0.85 -17.72 -18.24
N SER A 387 -1.44 -18.90 -18.41
CA SER A 387 -1.92 -19.40 -19.69
C SER A 387 -3.11 -18.58 -20.22
N GLU A 388 -4.07 -18.27 -19.34
CA GLU A 388 -5.27 -17.51 -19.67
C GLU A 388 -4.95 -16.06 -20.06
N ILE A 389 -4.04 -15.41 -19.34
CA ILE A 389 -3.56 -14.05 -19.66
C ILE A 389 -2.90 -14.03 -21.04
N THR A 390 -1.98 -14.95 -21.31
CA THR A 390 -1.28 -14.99 -22.60
C THR A 390 -2.25 -15.18 -23.76
N GLY A 391 -3.30 -16.00 -23.57
CA GLY A 391 -4.38 -16.18 -24.55
C GLY A 391 -5.18 -14.89 -24.79
N GLU A 392 -5.57 -14.18 -23.73
CA GLU A 392 -6.39 -12.97 -23.82
C GLU A 392 -5.62 -11.73 -24.30
N LEU A 393 -4.35 -11.61 -23.94
CA LEU A 393 -3.49 -10.48 -24.35
C LEU A 393 -2.84 -10.71 -25.72
N GLN A 394 -2.80 -11.95 -26.20
CA GLN A 394 -1.99 -12.37 -27.36
C GLN A 394 -0.52 -11.95 -27.22
N GLY A 395 0.01 -12.05 -26.00
CA GLY A 395 1.33 -11.58 -25.62
C GLY A 395 1.53 -11.57 -24.10
N HIS A 396 2.63 -10.98 -23.66
CA HIS A 396 2.89 -10.75 -22.24
C HIS A 396 2.25 -9.43 -21.77
N PRO A 397 1.89 -9.34 -20.48
CA PRO A 397 1.60 -8.04 -19.88
C PRO A 397 2.86 -7.16 -19.86
N ASP A 398 2.67 -5.85 -19.98
CA ASP A 398 3.75 -4.89 -19.75
C ASP A 398 3.88 -4.57 -18.26
N PHE A 399 2.80 -4.76 -17.51
CA PHE A 399 2.70 -4.37 -16.11
C PHE A 399 1.73 -5.25 -15.31
N ILE A 400 2.16 -5.71 -14.14
CA ILE A 400 1.36 -6.54 -13.23
C ILE A 400 1.13 -5.81 -11.90
N ILE A 401 -0.11 -5.76 -11.43
CA ILE A 401 -0.49 -5.14 -10.15
C ILE A 401 -1.10 -6.19 -9.22
N GLY A 402 -0.39 -6.55 -8.15
CA GLY A 402 -0.93 -7.38 -7.07
C GLY A 402 -1.81 -6.58 -6.12
N LYS A 403 -2.94 -7.16 -5.69
CA LYS A 403 -3.84 -6.56 -4.70
C LYS A 403 -4.02 -7.52 -3.52
N TYR A 404 -3.80 -7.01 -2.31
CA TYR A 404 -3.83 -7.80 -1.07
C TYR A 404 -2.80 -8.94 -1.08
N SER A 405 -2.77 -9.77 -0.03
CA SER A 405 -1.71 -10.77 0.17
C SER A 405 -1.72 -11.87 -0.91
N ASP A 406 -2.89 -12.43 -1.21
CA ASP A 406 -3.07 -13.47 -2.23
C ASP A 406 -2.78 -12.94 -3.64
N GLY A 407 -3.30 -11.76 -3.99
CA GLY A 407 -3.02 -11.14 -5.28
C GLY A 407 -1.55 -10.72 -5.43
N ASN A 408 -0.89 -10.28 -4.35
CA ASN A 408 0.54 -9.99 -4.35
C ASN A 408 1.38 -11.25 -4.57
N LEU A 409 1.06 -12.36 -3.90
CA LEU A 409 1.77 -13.63 -4.10
C LEU A 409 1.65 -14.12 -5.54
N VAL A 410 0.43 -14.15 -6.09
CA VAL A 410 0.20 -14.54 -7.49
C VAL A 410 0.92 -13.59 -8.45
N ALA A 411 0.89 -12.28 -8.19
CA ALA A 411 1.62 -11.29 -8.98
C ALA A 411 3.14 -11.54 -8.96
N SER A 412 3.73 -11.86 -7.80
CA SER A 412 5.16 -12.17 -7.68
C SER A 412 5.53 -13.43 -8.46
N LEU A 413 4.73 -14.49 -8.39
CA LEU A 413 4.94 -15.72 -9.16
C LEU A 413 4.86 -15.48 -10.67
N LEU A 414 3.87 -14.72 -11.13
CA LEU A 414 3.70 -14.37 -12.53
C LEU A 414 4.83 -13.46 -13.05
N ALA A 415 5.19 -12.44 -12.28
CA ALA A 415 6.27 -11.51 -12.62
C ALA A 415 7.60 -12.24 -12.79
N TYR A 416 7.92 -13.16 -11.87
CA TYR A 416 9.10 -14.02 -11.98
C TYR A 416 9.04 -14.94 -13.21
N LYS A 417 7.92 -15.65 -13.41
CA LYS A 417 7.75 -16.60 -14.51
C LYS A 417 7.81 -15.95 -15.89
N MET A 418 7.32 -14.73 -16.02
CA MET A 418 7.22 -14.02 -17.30
C MET A 418 8.30 -12.95 -17.52
N GLY A 419 9.09 -12.61 -16.50
CA GLY A 419 10.12 -11.56 -16.58
C GLY A 419 9.54 -10.14 -16.70
N ILE A 420 8.45 -9.84 -15.98
CA ILE A 420 7.67 -8.60 -16.12
C ILE A 420 7.74 -7.76 -14.85
N ASN A 421 7.71 -6.43 -15.00
CA ASN A 421 7.63 -5.50 -13.87
C ASN A 421 6.33 -5.65 -13.08
N SER A 422 6.43 -5.70 -11.75
CA SER A 422 5.28 -5.78 -10.85
C SER A 422 5.21 -4.61 -9.86
N VAL A 423 3.97 -4.28 -9.48
CA VAL A 423 3.66 -3.41 -8.34
C VAL A 423 2.77 -4.15 -7.38
N HIS A 424 3.05 -3.98 -6.09
CA HIS A 424 2.32 -4.65 -5.01
C HIS A 424 1.55 -3.61 -4.20
N HIS A 425 0.24 -3.81 -4.07
CA HIS A 425 -0.61 -2.93 -3.27
C HIS A 425 -1.31 -3.74 -2.18
N CYS A 426 -0.80 -3.62 -0.96
CA CYS A 426 -1.49 -4.13 0.23
C CYS A 426 -2.62 -3.15 0.60
N ALA A 427 -3.86 -3.52 0.29
CA ALA A 427 -5.04 -2.75 0.73
C ALA A 427 -5.11 -2.69 2.26
N CYS A 428 -4.72 -3.78 2.94
CA CYS A 428 -4.53 -3.88 4.38
C CYS A 428 -3.51 -4.97 4.67
N VAL A 429 -2.70 -4.81 5.72
CA VAL A 429 -1.86 -5.89 6.24
C VAL A 429 -2.58 -6.55 7.42
N GLY A 430 -2.67 -7.89 7.40
CA GLY A 430 -3.52 -8.66 8.33
C GLY A 430 -3.18 -8.42 9.79
N ASP A 431 -1.89 -8.38 10.11
CA ASP A 431 -1.38 -8.34 11.49
C ASP A 431 -1.75 -7.05 12.22
N ASN A 432 -1.86 -5.91 11.52
CA ASN A 432 -2.27 -4.63 12.11
C ASN A 432 -3.80 -4.48 12.28
N LYS A 433 -4.60 -5.37 11.71
CA LYS A 433 -6.08 -5.34 11.82
C LYS A 433 -6.61 -6.15 12.99
N TYR A 434 -5.77 -6.95 13.63
CA TYR A 434 -6.10 -7.70 14.84
C TYR A 434 -5.28 -7.10 15.98
N PRO A 435 -5.80 -6.05 16.64
CA PRO A 435 -5.05 -5.27 17.62
C PRO A 435 -5.46 -5.70 19.06
N ASP A 436 -4.82 -5.38 20.20
CA ASP A 436 -3.63 -4.63 20.65
C ASP A 436 -3.27 -3.24 20.05
N SER A 437 -4.13 -2.59 19.28
CA SER A 437 -3.98 -1.23 18.69
C SER A 437 -5.06 -0.79 17.67
N ASP A 438 -6.15 -0.16 18.08
CA ASP A 438 -7.01 0.62 17.17
C ASP A 438 -7.49 1.98 17.72
N ILE A 439 -6.90 2.45 18.82
CA ILE A 439 -7.36 3.71 19.47
C ILE A 439 -6.56 4.97 19.04
N TYR A 440 -5.43 4.88 18.31
CA TYR A 440 -4.56 6.06 18.09
C TYR A 440 -4.04 6.30 16.65
N TRP A 441 -4.88 6.20 15.63
CA TRP A 441 -4.47 6.51 14.24
C TRP A 441 -4.11 7.99 13.97
N LYS A 442 -4.43 8.91 14.91
CA LYS A 442 -4.14 10.35 14.79
C LYS A 442 -2.90 10.84 15.55
N LYS A 443 -2.17 9.99 16.26
CA LYS A 443 -0.94 10.39 16.97
C LYS A 443 0.28 10.00 16.14
N LYS A 444 1.27 10.90 16.02
CA LYS A 444 2.58 10.68 15.36
C LYS A 444 3.40 9.52 15.96
N ASN A 445 2.92 8.90 17.04
CA ASN A 445 3.65 7.95 17.87
C ASN A 445 3.25 6.49 17.60
N THR A 446 2.40 6.19 16.61
CA THR A 446 2.06 4.81 16.24
C THR A 446 2.94 4.28 15.11
N VAL A 447 3.22 2.98 15.15
CA VAL A 447 4.00 2.26 14.14
C VAL A 447 3.22 2.17 12.82
N GLY A 448 3.89 2.37 11.68
CA GLY A 448 3.29 2.18 10.36
C GLY A 448 3.00 0.70 10.05
N GLN A 449 2.06 0.43 9.13
CA GLN A 449 1.69 -0.96 8.78
C GLN A 449 2.89 -1.77 8.25
N TYR A 450 3.56 -1.29 7.20
CA TYR A 450 4.79 -1.93 6.72
C TYR A 450 5.93 -1.88 7.75
N GLU A 451 6.01 -0.81 8.54
CA GLU A 451 7.05 -0.67 9.57
C GLU A 451 6.97 -1.76 10.64
N SER A 452 5.76 -2.21 10.99
CA SER A 452 5.60 -3.33 11.93
C SER A 452 6.13 -4.67 11.41
N HIS A 453 6.40 -4.77 10.10
CA HIS A 453 7.00 -5.95 9.47
C HIS A 453 8.51 -5.79 9.27
N SER A 454 9.11 -4.69 9.76
CA SER A 454 10.55 -4.48 9.71
C SER A 454 11.28 -5.54 10.54
N SER A 455 10.77 -5.86 11.73
CA SER A 455 11.30 -6.90 12.61
C SER A 455 10.18 -7.54 13.42
N PHE A 456 10.03 -8.86 13.34
CA PHE A 456 9.02 -9.62 14.08
C PHE A 456 9.41 -11.10 14.18
N THR A 457 8.70 -11.86 15.00
CA THR A 457 8.94 -13.30 15.16
C THR A 457 7.63 -14.06 15.20
N LEU A 458 7.65 -15.27 14.64
CA LEU A 458 6.62 -16.28 14.79
C LEU A 458 7.24 -17.44 15.56
N PRO A 459 7.08 -17.49 16.89
CA PRO A 459 7.71 -18.52 17.72
C PRO A 459 7.39 -19.93 17.22
N GLY A 460 8.40 -20.79 17.15
CA GLY A 460 8.32 -22.14 16.59
C GLY A 460 8.34 -22.24 15.05
N LEU A 461 8.40 -21.12 14.32
CA LEU A 461 8.47 -21.09 12.85
C LEU A 461 9.76 -20.43 12.33
N TYR A 462 9.85 -19.10 12.44
CA TYR A 462 11.00 -18.33 11.98
C TYR A 462 11.00 -16.93 12.60
N ARG A 463 12.17 -16.28 12.53
CA ARG A 463 12.39 -14.91 12.98
C ARG A 463 12.68 -14.02 11.78
N VAL A 464 12.10 -12.82 11.75
CA VAL A 464 12.37 -11.81 10.72
C VAL A 464 13.15 -10.67 11.36
N VAL A 465 14.44 -10.61 11.05
CA VAL A 465 15.37 -9.61 11.62
C VAL A 465 15.23 -8.29 10.85
N HIS A 466 15.34 -8.35 9.52
CA HIS A 466 15.07 -7.21 8.63
C HIS A 466 14.16 -7.66 7.50
N GLY A 467 12.85 -7.53 7.70
CA GLY A 467 11.82 -7.92 6.73
C GLY A 467 11.62 -6.87 5.63
N ILE A 468 11.43 -5.62 6.04
CA ILE A 468 11.21 -4.49 5.15
C ILE A 468 11.79 -3.21 5.75
N ASN A 469 12.32 -2.33 4.90
CA ASN A 469 12.77 -1.00 5.32
C ASN A 469 11.81 0.08 4.80
N VAL A 470 11.21 0.87 5.68
CA VAL A 470 10.29 1.96 5.31
C VAL A 470 10.95 3.05 4.45
N PHE A 471 12.27 3.12 4.44
CA PHE A 471 13.05 4.02 3.60
C PHE A 471 13.34 3.47 2.21
N ASP A 472 12.94 2.24 1.90
CA ASP A 472 13.19 1.64 0.59
C ASP A 472 12.55 2.49 -0.53
N PRO A 473 13.32 2.91 -1.56
CA PRO A 473 12.81 3.76 -2.65
C PRO A 473 11.72 3.12 -3.50
N LYS A 474 11.39 1.84 -3.30
CA LYS A 474 10.19 1.23 -3.91
C LYS A 474 8.87 1.77 -3.34
N PHE A 475 8.87 2.34 -2.13
CA PHE A 475 7.65 2.89 -1.52
C PHE A 475 7.23 4.22 -2.14
N ASN A 476 6.00 4.26 -2.67
CA ASN A 476 5.39 5.45 -3.28
C ASN A 476 3.95 5.61 -2.78
N ILE A 477 3.62 6.80 -2.27
CA ILE A 477 2.27 7.15 -1.82
C ILE A 477 1.49 7.71 -3.00
N VAL A 478 0.51 6.94 -3.48
CA VAL A 478 -0.46 7.37 -4.48
C VAL A 478 -1.84 7.27 -3.85
N SER A 479 -2.39 8.40 -3.43
CA SER A 479 -3.69 8.46 -2.76
C SER A 479 -4.82 8.14 -3.75
N PRO A 480 -5.75 7.24 -3.39
CA PRO A 480 -6.95 7.03 -4.18
C PRO A 480 -7.92 8.21 -4.06
N GLY A 481 -8.94 8.21 -4.92
CA GLY A 481 -10.10 9.08 -4.83
C GLY A 481 -11.39 8.27 -4.76
N ALA A 482 -12.51 8.97 -4.86
CA ALA A 482 -13.82 8.40 -5.10
C ALA A 482 -14.31 8.87 -6.48
N ASP A 483 -15.12 8.07 -7.16
CA ASP A 483 -15.72 8.47 -8.43
C ASP A 483 -16.60 9.72 -8.24
N MET A 484 -16.23 10.83 -8.89
CA MET A 484 -16.91 12.12 -8.77
C MET A 484 -18.27 12.17 -9.51
N SER A 485 -18.57 11.17 -10.33
CA SER A 485 -19.91 10.99 -10.91
C SER A 485 -20.89 10.37 -9.91
N ILE A 486 -20.38 9.61 -8.93
CA ILE A 486 -21.16 8.96 -7.87
C ILE A 486 -21.19 9.83 -6.61
N TYR A 487 -20.02 10.31 -6.16
CA TYR A 487 -19.87 11.11 -4.95
C TYR A 487 -19.62 12.58 -5.30
N PHE A 488 -20.63 13.41 -5.10
CA PHE A 488 -20.57 14.85 -5.34
C PHE A 488 -21.20 15.64 -4.18
N PRO A 489 -20.86 16.93 -4.03
CA PRO A 489 -21.40 17.74 -2.94
C PRO A 489 -22.93 17.82 -2.93
N TYR A 490 -23.53 17.65 -1.75
CA TYR A 490 -24.98 17.54 -1.60
C TYR A 490 -25.77 18.78 -2.06
N PHE A 491 -25.11 19.94 -2.16
CA PHE A 491 -25.68 21.21 -2.57
C PHE A 491 -25.81 21.38 -4.10
N GLU A 492 -25.22 20.48 -4.91
CA GLU A 492 -25.36 20.47 -6.36
C GLU A 492 -26.71 19.87 -6.78
N LYS A 493 -27.79 20.64 -6.63
CA LYS A 493 -29.17 20.17 -6.81
C LYS A 493 -29.44 19.51 -8.17
N GLU A 494 -28.83 20.04 -9.24
CA GLU A 494 -28.98 19.54 -10.62
C GLU A 494 -28.48 18.09 -10.78
N LYS A 495 -27.51 17.65 -9.96
CA LYS A 495 -26.95 16.29 -10.01
C LYS A 495 -27.68 15.30 -9.10
N ARG A 496 -28.61 15.76 -8.25
CA ARG A 496 -29.28 14.90 -7.27
C ARG A 496 -30.21 13.90 -7.96
N LEU A 497 -30.05 12.62 -7.63
CA LEU A 497 -30.89 11.52 -8.12
C LEU A 497 -32.24 11.48 -7.38
N THR A 498 -33.10 12.48 -7.64
CA THR A 498 -34.39 12.64 -6.94
C THR A 498 -35.36 11.48 -7.17
N SER A 499 -35.20 10.72 -8.25
CA SER A 499 -35.96 9.50 -8.52
C SER A 499 -35.78 8.41 -7.47
N LEU A 500 -34.65 8.41 -6.74
CA LEU A 500 -34.38 7.44 -5.68
C LEU A 500 -34.95 7.84 -4.32
N HIS A 501 -35.46 9.07 -4.16
CA HIS A 501 -35.92 9.57 -2.87
C HIS A 501 -37.02 8.69 -2.26
N GLY A 502 -38.01 8.24 -3.04
CA GLY A 502 -39.07 7.37 -2.52
C GLY A 502 -38.55 6.05 -1.97
N SER A 503 -37.58 5.42 -2.64
CA SER A 503 -36.95 4.18 -2.17
C SER A 503 -36.10 4.41 -0.92
N ILE A 504 -35.37 5.54 -0.85
CA ILE A 504 -34.55 5.90 0.31
C ILE A 504 -35.42 6.23 1.52
N GLU A 505 -36.52 6.97 1.31
CA GLU A 505 -37.49 7.27 2.37
C GLU A 505 -38.13 6.00 2.92
N LYS A 506 -38.50 5.07 2.05
CA LYS A 506 -38.98 3.75 2.46
C LYS A 506 -37.93 3.03 3.31
N LEU A 507 -36.70 2.95 2.84
CA LEU A 507 -35.61 2.25 3.55
C LEU A 507 -35.32 2.84 4.95
N LEU A 508 -35.50 4.15 5.13
CA LEU A 508 -35.21 4.83 6.39
C LEU A 508 -36.41 4.89 7.35
N TYR A 509 -37.63 5.03 6.85
CA TYR A 509 -38.80 5.42 7.64
C TYR A 509 -39.98 4.44 7.56
N ASP A 510 -39.90 3.39 6.75
CA ASP A 510 -40.95 2.36 6.70
C ASP A 510 -41.04 1.63 8.06
N PRO A 511 -42.23 1.60 8.71
CA PRO A 511 -42.40 0.92 9.99
C PRO A 511 -42.34 -0.61 9.86
N GLU A 512 -42.55 -1.18 8.67
CA GLU A 512 -42.55 -2.63 8.45
C GLU A 512 -41.15 -3.20 8.68
N GLN A 513 -41.02 -4.18 9.56
CA GLN A 513 -39.74 -4.81 9.88
C GLN A 513 -39.50 -6.00 8.95
N ASN A 514 -38.35 -6.07 8.30
CA ASN A 514 -37.99 -7.15 7.39
C ASN A 514 -36.49 -7.45 7.45
N GLU A 515 -35.99 -8.30 6.56
CA GLU A 515 -34.56 -8.65 6.50
C GLU A 515 -33.68 -7.52 5.94
N GLU A 516 -34.26 -6.53 5.24
CA GLU A 516 -33.52 -5.38 4.67
C GLU A 516 -33.29 -4.27 5.70
N HIS A 517 -34.25 -4.03 6.59
CA HIS A 517 -34.13 -3.01 7.65
C HIS A 517 -34.80 -3.42 8.97
N ILE A 518 -34.09 -3.11 10.06
CA ILE A 518 -34.52 -3.39 11.44
C ILE A 518 -34.42 -2.10 12.27
N GLY A 519 -35.43 -1.83 13.09
CA GLY A 519 -35.61 -0.60 13.85
C GLY A 519 -36.53 0.39 13.14
N ILE A 520 -36.93 1.46 13.86
CA ILE A 520 -37.78 2.53 13.34
C ILE A 520 -37.21 3.88 13.80
N LEU A 521 -37.04 4.81 12.86
CA LEU A 521 -36.65 6.20 13.16
C LEU A 521 -37.92 7.02 13.46
N LYS A 522 -38.22 7.23 14.75
CA LYS A 522 -39.48 7.86 15.19
C LYS A 522 -39.62 9.35 14.80
N ASP A 523 -38.51 10.06 14.68
CA ASP A 523 -38.48 11.50 14.43
C ASP A 523 -37.64 11.80 13.17
N PRO A 524 -38.30 11.96 11.99
CA PRO A 524 -37.62 12.28 10.73
C PRO A 524 -36.95 13.66 10.71
N SER A 525 -37.24 14.54 11.68
CA SER A 525 -36.63 15.87 11.75
C SER A 525 -35.23 15.84 12.39
N LYS A 526 -34.91 14.77 13.12
CA LYS A 526 -33.59 14.63 13.76
C LYS A 526 -32.51 14.36 12.71
N PRO A 527 -31.33 14.98 12.85
CA PRO A 527 -30.17 14.60 12.04
C PRO A 527 -29.85 13.11 12.21
N ILE A 528 -29.41 12.49 11.12
CA ILE A 528 -29.01 11.08 11.10
C ILE A 528 -27.50 11.01 11.31
N LEU A 529 -27.08 10.33 12.37
CA LEU A 529 -25.73 9.81 12.51
C LEU A 529 -25.64 8.53 11.67
N PHE A 530 -24.94 8.60 10.54
CA PHE A 530 -24.88 7.53 9.56
C PHE A 530 -23.52 6.80 9.57
N SER A 531 -23.54 5.48 9.48
CA SER A 531 -22.34 4.65 9.27
C SER A 531 -22.64 3.48 8.34
N MET A 532 -21.68 3.10 7.50
CA MET A 532 -21.85 1.95 6.61
C MET A 532 -20.53 1.22 6.45
N ALA A 533 -20.54 -0.07 6.74
CA ALA A 533 -19.37 -0.93 6.63
C ALA A 533 -19.79 -2.40 6.56
N ARG A 534 -18.82 -3.27 6.22
CA ARG A 534 -18.95 -4.70 6.43
C ARG A 534 -19.09 -5.01 7.92
N MET A 535 -19.89 -6.03 8.24
CA MET A 535 -20.02 -6.52 9.61
C MET A 535 -18.81 -7.42 9.93
N ASP A 536 -17.79 -6.83 10.56
CA ASP A 536 -16.66 -7.56 11.11
C ASP A 536 -16.22 -6.94 12.44
N ARG A 537 -15.47 -7.71 13.23
CA ARG A 537 -15.01 -7.29 14.57
C ARG A 537 -14.17 -6.00 14.53
N VAL A 538 -13.41 -5.80 13.45
CA VAL A 538 -12.47 -4.68 13.29
C VAL A 538 -13.21 -3.39 12.95
N LYS A 539 -14.33 -3.46 12.23
CA LYS A 539 -15.19 -2.29 11.95
C LYS A 539 -15.94 -1.79 13.18
N ASN A 540 -16.06 -2.62 14.22
CA ASN A 540 -16.59 -2.27 15.54
C ASN A 540 -17.96 -1.53 15.48
N LEU A 541 -18.84 -1.94 14.57
CA LEU A 541 -20.20 -1.39 14.50
C LEU A 541 -20.96 -1.62 15.81
N THR A 542 -20.73 -2.76 16.48
CA THR A 542 -21.29 -3.09 17.80
C THR A 542 -20.89 -2.08 18.88
N GLY A 543 -19.63 -1.63 18.91
CA GLY A 543 -19.17 -0.61 19.85
C GLY A 543 -19.76 0.77 19.57
N LEU A 544 -20.04 1.11 18.31
CA LEU A 544 -20.80 2.32 17.95
C LEU A 544 -22.22 2.26 18.51
N VAL A 545 -22.91 1.12 18.35
CA VAL A 545 -24.26 0.90 18.90
C VAL A 545 -24.28 1.08 20.40
N GLU A 546 -23.36 0.41 21.09
CA GLU A 546 -23.28 0.42 22.54
C GLU A 546 -23.02 1.84 23.07
N SER A 547 -22.06 2.54 22.45
CA SER A 547 -21.70 3.91 22.80
C SER A 547 -22.86 4.88 22.58
N PHE A 548 -23.60 4.72 21.48
CA PHE A 548 -24.82 5.48 21.21
C PHE A 548 -25.93 5.18 22.22
N GLY A 549 -26.16 3.90 22.54
CA GLY A 549 -27.17 3.44 23.49
C GLY A 549 -26.93 3.97 24.91
N LYS A 550 -25.67 4.03 25.36
CA LYS A 550 -25.27 4.51 26.69
C LYS A 550 -25.33 6.03 26.86
N ASN A 551 -25.39 6.81 25.78
CA ASN A 551 -25.36 8.27 25.85
C ASN A 551 -26.78 8.87 25.64
N PRO A 552 -27.52 9.22 26.72
CA PRO A 552 -28.88 9.76 26.58
C PRO A 552 -28.91 11.10 25.83
N LYS A 553 -27.93 11.98 26.08
CA LYS A 553 -27.81 13.28 25.42
C LYS A 553 -27.65 13.13 23.90
N LEU A 554 -26.88 12.14 23.45
CA LEU A 554 -26.71 11.89 22.02
C LEU A 554 -28.00 11.40 21.36
N ARG A 555 -28.76 10.52 22.03
CA ARG A 555 -30.05 10.01 21.54
C ARG A 555 -31.16 11.06 21.51
N GLU A 556 -31.06 12.09 22.35
CA GLU A 556 -31.94 13.25 22.29
C GLU A 556 -31.68 14.07 21.02
N LEU A 557 -30.41 14.27 20.64
CA LEU A 557 -30.01 15.15 19.55
C LEU A 557 -30.11 14.56 18.14
N VAL A 558 -29.83 13.26 17.98
CA VAL A 558 -29.71 12.61 16.67
C VAL A 558 -30.30 11.20 16.68
N THR A 559 -30.54 10.65 15.48
CA THR A 559 -30.91 9.25 15.31
C THR A 559 -29.75 8.47 14.67
N LEU A 560 -29.49 7.24 15.09
CA LEU A 560 -28.45 6.39 14.51
C LEU A 560 -29.04 5.51 13.40
N SER A 561 -28.43 5.56 12.21
CA SER A 561 -28.67 4.61 11.13
C SER A 561 -27.33 3.98 10.73
N TRP A 562 -27.24 2.66 10.76
CA TRP A 562 -26.08 1.96 10.22
C TRP A 562 -26.51 0.94 9.19
N TRP A 563 -25.71 0.77 8.14
CA TRP A 563 -25.98 -0.17 7.05
C TRP A 563 -24.88 -1.23 6.97
N LEU A 564 -25.29 -2.49 6.82
CA LEU A 564 -24.38 -3.61 6.61
C LEU A 564 -24.10 -3.73 5.10
N GLY A 565 -22.88 -3.38 4.68
CA GLY A 565 -22.49 -3.41 3.27
C GLY A 565 -21.67 -2.19 2.83
N THR A 566 -21.68 -1.92 1.52
CA THR A 566 -21.09 -0.73 0.88
C THR A 566 -22.04 -0.26 -0.22
N MET A 567 -22.36 1.04 -0.28
CA MET A 567 -23.24 1.62 -1.32
C MET A 567 -22.67 1.40 -2.72
N MET A 568 -23.55 1.10 -3.66
CA MET A 568 -23.47 1.58 -5.04
C MET A 568 -24.70 2.43 -5.31
#